data_AF-A0A926B5Z7-F1
#
_entry.id   AF-A0A926B5Z7-F1
#
_cell.length_a   1.000
_cell.length_b   1.000
_cell.length_c   1.000
_cell.angle_alpha   90.00
_cell.angle_beta   90.00
_cell.angle_gamma   90.00
#
_symmetry.space_group_name_H-M   'P 1'
#
loop_
_entity.id
_entity.type
_entity.pdbx_description
1 polymer ?
#
loop_
_entity_poly.entity_id
_entity_poly.type
_entity_poly.pdbx_seq_one_letter_code
_entity_poly.pdbx_strand_id
1 'polypeptide(L)'
;MEVNIAPTTRQIWQLTLDQLDGQARRLFMASVVTGIGRGGAAWAKRELGWDRTTVRKGLHELESGVVCFDDVGLRGRKGFAARLPQLQDDLRAIGEASGQTDPTFRATQLYRRLTAAEAKRQLLEKGYSEQDIPSERRLCRMLGKL
;
A
#
# COMPACT_ATOMS: atom_id res chain seq x y z
N MET A 1 0.53 -2.95 -41.70
CA MET A 1 1.99 -2.90 -41.52
C MET A 1 2.45 -4.31 -41.20
N GLU A 2 3.24 -4.90 -42.10
CA GLU A 2 3.86 -6.20 -41.89
C GLU A 2 5.26 -5.95 -41.36
N VAL A 3 5.43 -6.15 -40.05
CA VAL A 3 6.74 -6.08 -39.41
C VAL A 3 7.33 -7.48 -39.46
N ASN A 4 8.37 -7.67 -40.29
CA ASN A 4 9.04 -8.95 -40.44
C ASN A 4 10.16 -9.08 -39.41
N ILE A 5 9.84 -9.69 -38.26
CA ILE A 5 10.80 -10.01 -37.20
C ILE A 5 11.03 -11.52 -37.18
N ALA A 6 12.30 -11.91 -37.22
CA ALA A 6 12.74 -13.30 -37.20
C ALA A 6 12.19 -14.04 -35.96
N PRO A 7 11.77 -15.31 -36.09
CA PRO A 7 11.23 -16.08 -34.97
C PRO A 7 12.19 -16.19 -33.78
N THR A 8 13.50 -16.30 -34.07
CA THR A 8 14.56 -16.34 -33.05
C THR A 8 14.59 -15.08 -32.20
N THR A 9 14.41 -13.91 -32.80
CA THR A 9 14.33 -12.63 -32.07
C THR A 9 13.14 -12.60 -31.12
N ARG A 10 11.99 -13.12 -31.54
CA ARG A 10 10.79 -13.19 -30.69
C ARG A 10 11.03 -14.10 -29.48
N GLN A 11 11.69 -15.24 -29.68
CA GLN A 11 12.09 -16.14 -28.60
C GLN A 11 13.06 -15.46 -27.62
N ILE A 12 14.06 -14.74 -28.13
CA ILE A 12 15.00 -13.99 -27.29
C ILE A 12 14.24 -12.96 -26.43
N TRP A 13 13.32 -12.19 -27.02
CA TRP A 13 12.52 -11.23 -26.27
C TRP A 13 11.67 -11.88 -25.19
N GLN A 14 11.09 -13.04 -25.48
CA GLN A 14 10.32 -13.80 -24.48
C GLN A 14 11.22 -14.24 -23.31
N LEU A 15 12.38 -14.84 -23.60
CA LEU A 15 13.36 -15.24 -22.59
C LEU A 15 13.86 -14.05 -21.77
N THR A 16 14.13 -12.91 -22.42
CA THR A 16 14.51 -11.68 -21.73
C THR A 16 13.39 -11.20 -20.81
N LEU A 17 12.14 -11.20 -21.27
CA LEU A 17 11.01 -10.80 -20.44
C LEU A 17 10.88 -11.68 -19.21
N ASP A 18 11.06 -12.99 -19.33
CA ASP A 18 10.97 -13.93 -18.21
C ASP A 18 12.06 -13.71 -17.14
N GLN A 19 13.13 -12.99 -17.47
CA GLN A 19 14.18 -12.57 -16.54
C GLN A 19 13.96 -11.16 -15.96
N LEU A 20 12.96 -10.42 -16.45
CA LEU A 20 12.69 -9.05 -16.06
C LEU A 20 11.35 -8.93 -15.33
N ASP A 21 11.37 -8.16 -14.25
CA ASP A 21 10.17 -7.85 -13.46
C ASP A 21 9.86 -6.35 -13.42
N GLY A 22 8.64 -6.05 -13.03
CA GLY A 22 8.19 -4.69 -12.69
C GLY A 22 8.49 -3.67 -13.79
N GLN A 23 9.24 -2.62 -13.43
CA GLN A 23 9.58 -1.53 -14.35
C GLN A 23 10.52 -1.99 -15.47
N ALA A 24 11.54 -2.79 -15.18
CA ALA A 24 12.52 -3.21 -16.17
C ALA A 24 11.85 -3.98 -17.32
N ARG A 25 10.87 -4.84 -16.97
CA ARG A 25 10.03 -5.54 -17.95
C ARG A 25 9.26 -4.56 -18.85
N ARG A 26 8.64 -3.53 -18.26
CA ARG A 26 7.87 -2.51 -19.00
C ARG A 26 8.75 -1.66 -19.91
N LEU A 27 9.92 -1.23 -19.44
CA LEU A 27 10.86 -0.45 -20.23
C LEU A 27 11.39 -1.25 -21.42
N PHE A 28 11.67 -2.53 -21.23
CA PHE A 28 12.06 -3.41 -22.34
C PHE A 28 10.95 -3.51 -23.40
N MET A 29 9.70 -3.78 -22.97
CA MET A 29 8.55 -3.82 -23.89
C MET A 29 8.37 -2.50 -24.63
N ALA A 30 8.48 -1.38 -23.92
CA ALA A 30 8.38 -0.04 -24.49
C ALA A 30 9.48 0.22 -25.52
N SER A 31 10.73 -0.14 -25.21
CA SER A 31 11.88 0.05 -26.10
C SER A 31 11.72 -0.74 -27.40
N VAL A 32 11.27 -2.00 -27.31
CA VAL A 32 10.97 -2.82 -28.49
C VAL A 32 9.84 -2.19 -29.32
N VAL A 33 8.75 -1.77 -28.68
CA VAL A 33 7.61 -1.16 -29.37
C VAL A 33 7.98 0.17 -30.04
N THR A 34 8.80 0.99 -29.39
CA THR A 34 9.34 2.24 -29.95
C THR A 34 10.24 1.94 -31.16
N GLY A 35 11.10 0.93 -31.08
CA GLY A 35 11.95 0.50 -32.19
C GLY A 35 11.17 0.01 -33.42
N ILE A 36 9.99 -0.60 -33.21
CA ILE A 36 9.08 -1.01 -34.29
C ILE A 36 8.36 0.21 -34.90
N GLY A 37 8.17 1.28 -34.12
CA GLY A 37 7.54 2.52 -34.57
C GLY A 37 6.01 2.47 -34.57
N ARG A 38 5.39 3.22 -35.48
CA ARG A 38 3.94 3.44 -35.48
C ARG A 38 3.18 2.12 -35.60
N GLY A 39 2.30 1.83 -34.64
CA GLY A 39 1.55 0.57 -34.63
C GLY A 39 2.28 -0.61 -33.98
N GLY A 40 3.50 -0.42 -33.46
CA GLY A 40 4.25 -1.45 -32.72
C GLY A 40 3.47 -2.02 -31.54
N ALA A 41 2.73 -1.20 -30.79
CA ALA A 41 1.89 -1.68 -29.69
C ALA A 41 0.69 -2.54 -30.15
N ALA A 42 0.20 -2.32 -31.38
CA ALA A 42 -0.84 -3.17 -31.97
C ALA A 42 -0.27 -4.50 -32.43
N TRP A 43 0.89 -4.44 -33.09
CA TRP A 43 1.63 -5.60 -33.52
C TRP A 43 2.05 -6.49 -32.32
N ALA A 44 2.63 -5.92 -31.27
CA ALA A 44 3.07 -6.65 -30.08
C ALA A 44 1.92 -7.34 -29.35
N LYS A 45 0.73 -6.72 -29.29
CA LYS A 45 -0.47 -7.39 -28.75
C LYS A 45 -0.85 -8.61 -29.58
N ARG A 46 -0.85 -8.48 -30.91
CA ARG A 46 -1.32 -9.53 -31.83
C ARG A 46 -0.33 -10.69 -31.94
N GLU A 47 0.97 -10.37 -32.06
CA GLU A 47 2.01 -11.37 -32.36
C GLU A 47 2.70 -11.92 -31.11
N LEU A 48 2.83 -11.11 -30.04
CA LEU A 48 3.56 -11.48 -28.82
C LEU A 48 2.63 -11.60 -27.59
N GLY A 49 1.34 -11.30 -27.74
CA GLY A 49 0.38 -11.33 -26.63
C GLY A 49 0.62 -10.25 -25.57
N TRP A 50 1.41 -9.23 -25.85
CA TRP A 50 1.74 -8.20 -24.87
C TRP A 50 0.54 -7.32 -24.54
N ASP A 51 0.27 -7.15 -23.24
CA ASP A 51 -0.82 -6.30 -22.77
C ASP A 51 -0.55 -4.82 -23.11
N ARG A 52 -1.53 -4.18 -23.76
CA ARG A 52 -1.42 -2.79 -24.21
C ARG A 52 -1.34 -1.80 -23.06
N THR A 53 -1.95 -2.11 -21.91
CA THR A 53 -1.89 -1.21 -20.74
C THR A 53 -0.48 -1.19 -20.16
N THR A 54 0.15 -2.36 -20.08
CA THR A 54 1.53 -2.56 -19.64
C THR A 54 2.52 -1.85 -20.57
N VAL A 55 2.36 -2.03 -21.88
CA VAL A 55 3.18 -1.34 -22.89
C VAL A 55 3.00 0.18 -22.80
N ARG A 56 1.76 0.66 -22.68
CA ARG A 56 1.48 2.10 -22.55
C ARG A 56 2.11 2.69 -21.29
N LYS A 57 2.07 1.96 -20.17
CA LYS A 57 2.73 2.37 -18.92
C LYS A 57 4.25 2.44 -19.13
N GLY A 58 4.85 1.43 -19.77
CA GLY A 58 6.27 1.44 -20.10
C GLY A 58 6.68 2.57 -21.05
N LEU A 59 5.85 2.89 -22.06
CA LEU A 59 6.10 4.01 -22.96
C LEU A 59 6.11 5.34 -22.21
N HIS A 60 5.14 5.55 -21.31
CA HIS A 60 5.12 6.73 -20.46
C HIS A 60 6.35 6.83 -19.55
N GLU A 61 6.76 5.72 -18.91
CA GLU A 61 7.98 5.65 -18.09
C GLU A 61 9.24 5.95 -18.91
N LEU A 62 9.30 5.44 -20.15
CA LEU A 62 10.41 5.66 -21.08
C LEU A 62 10.49 7.12 -21.55
N GLU A 63 9.36 7.73 -21.90
CA GLU A 63 9.28 9.12 -22.36
C GLU A 63 9.52 10.14 -21.24
N SER A 64 9.01 9.88 -20.04
CA SER A 64 9.13 10.78 -18.90
C SER A 64 10.44 10.60 -18.11
N GLY A 65 11.10 9.45 -18.25
CA GLY A 65 12.25 9.08 -17.41
C GLY A 65 11.88 8.78 -15.95
N VAL A 66 10.58 8.71 -15.61
CA VAL A 66 10.08 8.50 -14.25
C VAL A 66 9.61 7.06 -14.07
N VAL A 67 9.86 6.51 -12.88
CA VAL A 67 9.35 5.19 -12.48
C VAL A 67 7.91 5.32 -11.98
N CYS A 68 6.96 4.63 -12.61
CA CYS A 68 5.59 4.56 -12.10
C CYS A 68 5.45 3.39 -11.12
N PHE A 69 5.69 3.66 -9.84
CA PHE A 69 5.49 2.69 -8.76
C PHE A 69 4.02 2.34 -8.60
N ASP A 70 3.71 1.04 -8.56
CA ASP A 70 2.40 0.54 -8.17
C ASP A 70 2.34 0.43 -6.64
N ASP A 71 2.38 1.57 -5.95
CA ASP A 71 2.26 1.59 -4.50
C ASP A 71 0.80 1.43 -4.09
N VAL A 72 0.35 0.18 -4.12
CA VAL A 72 -0.99 -0.22 -3.66
C VAL A 72 -1.19 0.03 -2.16
N GLY A 73 -0.10 0.09 -1.38
CA GLY A 73 -0.14 0.34 0.06
C GLY A 73 -0.52 1.78 0.42
N LEU A 74 -0.22 2.73 -0.47
CA LEU A 74 -0.69 4.11 -0.34
C LEU A 74 -2.17 4.29 -0.70
N ARG A 75 -2.78 3.29 -1.36
CA ARG A 75 -4.20 3.33 -1.73
C ARG A 75 -5.07 2.92 -0.55
N GLY A 76 -6.33 3.35 -0.58
CA GLY A 76 -7.34 2.96 0.39
C GLY A 76 -7.53 3.93 1.56
N ARG A 77 -8.43 3.57 2.49
CA ARG A 77 -8.79 4.44 3.62
C ARG A 77 -7.64 4.51 4.62
N LYS A 78 -7.10 5.72 4.82
CA LYS A 78 -6.09 5.98 5.84
C LYS A 78 -6.58 5.51 7.23
N GLY A 79 -5.71 4.82 7.96
CA GLY A 79 -6.00 4.34 9.32
C GLY A 79 -6.22 5.50 10.30
N PHE A 80 -6.79 5.22 11.48
CA PHE A 80 -7.04 6.26 12.48
C PHE A 80 -5.77 6.97 12.95
N ALA A 81 -4.60 6.31 12.97
CA ALA A 81 -3.34 6.98 13.30
C ALA A 81 -3.01 8.16 12.36
N ALA A 82 -3.40 8.07 11.08
CA ALA A 82 -3.21 9.17 10.13
C ALA A 82 -4.34 10.21 10.17
N ARG A 83 -5.56 9.82 10.61
CA ARG A 83 -6.71 10.74 10.74
C ARG A 83 -6.73 11.50 12.06
N LEU A 84 -6.27 10.85 13.12
CA LEU A 84 -6.28 11.29 14.51
C LEU A 84 -4.90 11.01 15.10
N PRO A 85 -3.90 11.84 14.78
CA PRO A 85 -2.50 11.58 15.16
C PRO A 85 -2.31 11.47 16.67
N GLN A 86 -3.06 12.23 17.47
CA GLN A 86 -2.97 12.24 18.93
C GLN A 86 -3.76 11.11 19.62
N LEU A 87 -4.61 10.38 18.89
CA LEU A 87 -5.52 9.40 19.48
C LEU A 87 -4.80 8.32 20.29
N GLN A 88 -3.63 7.88 19.83
CA GLN A 88 -2.87 6.84 20.53
C GLN A 88 -2.26 7.36 21.83
N ASP A 89 -1.75 8.59 21.82
CA ASP A 89 -1.19 9.24 23.01
C ASP A 89 -2.29 9.56 24.02
N ASP A 90 -3.46 9.99 23.54
CA ASP A 90 -4.62 10.22 24.40
C ASP A 90 -5.15 8.95 25.05
N LEU A 91 -5.22 7.85 24.29
CA LEU A 91 -5.58 6.54 24.83
C LEU A 91 -4.53 6.03 25.83
N ARG A 92 -3.25 6.33 25.60
CA ARG A 92 -2.17 6.01 26.54
C ARG A 92 -2.33 6.79 27.84
N ALA A 93 -2.52 8.11 27.77
CA ALA A 93 -2.73 8.95 28.94
C ALA A 93 -3.95 8.50 29.77
N ILE A 94 -5.07 8.15 29.10
CA ILE A 94 -6.27 7.59 29.75
C ILE A 94 -5.96 6.24 30.41
N GLY A 95 -5.20 5.38 29.73
CA GLY A 95 -4.77 4.08 30.26
C GLY A 95 -3.83 4.17 31.45
N GLU A 96 -2.89 5.12 31.43
CA GLU A 96 -1.93 5.35 32.51
C GLU A 96 -2.60 5.93 33.75
N ALA A 97 -3.55 6.85 33.59
CA ALA A 97 -4.33 7.39 34.70
C ALA A 97 -5.18 6.33 35.43
N SER A 98 -5.54 5.25 34.73
CA SER A 98 -6.30 4.10 35.28
C SER A 98 -5.41 2.90 35.65
N GLY A 99 -4.09 3.10 35.68
CA GLY A 99 -3.10 2.08 36.01
C GLY A 99 -3.03 1.81 37.51
N GLN A 100 -3.19 0.55 37.90
CA GLN A 100 -2.99 0.05 39.25
C GLN A 100 -1.77 -0.87 39.30
N THR A 101 -0.93 -0.74 40.33
CA THR A 101 0.18 -1.68 40.57
C THR A 101 -0.39 -3.07 40.90
N ASP A 102 0.31 -4.13 40.48
CA ASP A 102 0.01 -5.50 40.89
C ASP A 102 -0.19 -5.57 42.42
N PRO A 103 -1.38 -5.96 42.91
CA PRO A 103 -1.66 -6.00 44.35
C PRO A 103 -0.77 -7.00 45.10
N THR A 104 -0.18 -7.97 44.40
CA THR A 104 0.77 -8.91 45.02
C THR A 104 2.20 -8.38 45.06
N PHE A 105 2.48 -7.24 44.40
CA PHE A 105 3.80 -6.63 44.23
C PHE A 105 4.88 -7.58 43.71
N ARG A 106 4.49 -8.65 43.00
CA ARG A 106 5.41 -9.65 42.44
C ARG A 106 5.91 -9.26 41.06
N ALA A 107 5.15 -8.42 40.36
CA ALA A 107 5.51 -7.87 39.06
C ALA A 107 5.44 -6.34 39.05
N THR A 108 6.23 -5.72 38.16
CA THR A 108 6.15 -4.28 37.86
C THR A 108 5.05 -3.95 36.85
N GLN A 109 4.21 -4.92 36.49
CA GLN A 109 3.13 -4.73 35.54
C GLN A 109 2.02 -3.87 36.14
N LEU A 110 1.56 -2.88 35.37
CA LEU A 110 0.41 -2.05 35.72
C LEU A 110 -0.86 -2.66 35.12
N TYR A 111 -1.82 -2.99 35.97
CA TYR A 111 -3.15 -3.41 35.56
C TYR A 111 -3.99 -2.18 35.24
N ARG A 112 -4.46 -2.07 33.99
CA ARG A 112 -5.36 -0.98 33.58
C ARG A 112 -6.80 -1.47 33.61
N ARG A 113 -7.63 -0.89 34.48
CA ARG A 113 -9.07 -1.16 34.52
C ARG A 113 -9.81 -0.23 33.57
N LEU A 114 -9.44 -0.27 32.29
CA LEU A 114 -10.03 0.58 31.26
C LEU A 114 -10.77 -0.26 30.23
N THR A 115 -12.10 -0.11 30.20
CA THR A 115 -12.93 -0.71 29.15
C THR A 115 -12.92 0.18 27.91
N ALA A 116 -13.20 -0.40 26.74
CA ALA A 116 -13.32 0.39 25.52
C ALA A 116 -14.49 1.38 25.56
N ALA A 117 -15.58 1.05 26.25
CA ALA A 117 -16.71 1.95 26.47
C ALA A 117 -16.29 3.18 27.31
N GLU A 118 -15.52 2.97 28.39
CA GLU A 118 -15.02 4.06 29.22
C GLU A 118 -13.98 4.90 28.47
N ALA A 119 -13.08 4.28 27.71
CA ALA A 119 -12.15 4.99 26.84
C ALA A 119 -12.88 5.84 25.79
N LYS A 120 -13.98 5.33 25.19
CA LYS A 120 -14.82 6.11 24.28
C LYS A 120 -15.43 7.33 24.97
N ARG A 121 -15.97 7.17 26.19
CA ARG A 121 -16.55 8.28 26.97
C ARG A 121 -15.51 9.37 27.23
N GLN A 122 -14.32 8.99 27.70
CA GLN A 122 -13.26 9.96 27.99
C GLN A 122 -12.70 10.64 26.72
N LEU A 123 -12.68 9.95 25.58
CA LEU A 123 -12.36 10.58 24.30
C LEU A 123 -13.42 11.61 23.88
N LEU A 124 -14.71 11.34 24.09
CA LEU A 124 -15.78 12.31 23.83
C LEU A 124 -15.62 13.56 24.71
N GLU A 125 -15.30 13.39 25.99
CA GLU A 125 -15.05 14.50 26.93
C GLU A 125 -13.83 15.34 26.52
N LYS A 126 -12.82 14.71 25.91
CA LYS A 126 -11.67 15.40 25.30
C LYS A 126 -11.98 16.16 24.01
N GLY A 127 -13.21 16.08 23.50
CA GLY A 127 -13.67 16.82 22.31
C GLY A 127 -13.58 16.05 20.99
N TYR A 128 -13.37 14.73 21.02
CA TYR A 128 -13.47 13.91 19.82
C TYR A 128 -14.93 13.81 19.36
N SER A 129 -15.17 13.90 18.05
CA SER A 129 -16.49 13.65 17.46
C SER A 129 -16.81 12.16 17.51
N GLU A 130 -18.06 11.80 17.85
CA GLU A 130 -18.50 10.40 17.90
C GLU A 130 -18.29 9.66 16.56
N GLN A 131 -18.40 10.37 15.43
CA GLN A 131 -18.20 9.81 14.09
C GLN A 131 -16.72 9.48 13.79
N ASP A 132 -15.79 10.12 14.49
CA ASP A 132 -14.36 9.96 14.30
C ASP A 132 -13.74 8.95 15.27
N ILE A 133 -14.41 8.66 16.38
CA ILE A 133 -13.94 7.66 17.34
C ILE A 133 -13.99 6.25 16.71
N PRO A 134 -12.94 5.43 16.89
CA PRO A 134 -12.96 4.05 16.44
C PRO A 134 -14.10 3.23 17.06
N SER A 135 -14.53 2.19 16.35
CA SER A 135 -15.48 1.22 16.93
C SER A 135 -14.90 0.58 18.19
N GLU A 136 -15.79 0.12 19.08
CA GLU A 136 -15.42 -0.48 20.36
C GLU A 136 -14.40 -1.63 20.20
N ARG A 137 -14.63 -2.54 19.24
CA ARG A 137 -13.68 -3.63 18.92
C ARG A 137 -12.28 -3.10 18.55
N ARG A 138 -12.21 -1.96 17.86
CA ARG A 138 -10.93 -1.35 17.49
C ARG A 138 -10.28 -0.66 18.68
N LEU A 139 -11.04 0.01 19.53
CA LEU A 139 -10.56 0.55 20.80
C LEU A 139 -9.99 -0.55 21.70
N CYS A 140 -10.70 -1.68 21.89
CA CYS A 140 -10.16 -2.84 22.61
C CYS A 140 -8.81 -3.30 22.05
N ARG A 141 -8.70 -3.40 20.72
CA ARG A 141 -7.44 -3.79 20.06
C ARG A 141 -6.32 -2.76 20.26
N MET A 142 -6.65 -1.48 20.27
CA MET A 142 -5.67 -0.41 20.51
C MET A 142 -5.21 -0.42 21.97
N LEU A 143 -6.14 -0.53 22.92
CA LEU A 143 -5.84 -0.61 24.35
C LEU A 143 -4.98 -1.82 24.72
N GLY A 144 -5.22 -2.98 24.09
CA GLY A 144 -4.39 -4.17 24.30
C GLY A 144 -2.97 -4.09 23.73
N LYS A 145 -2.65 -3.06 22.94
CA LYS A 145 -1.31 -2.81 22.39
C LYS A 145 -0.52 -1.73 23.14
N LEU A 146 -1.18 -1.01 24.04
CA LEU A 146 -0.56 0.01 24.89
C LEU A 146 0.15 -0.66 26.07
#